data_AF-K1ZDG6-F1
#
_entry.id   AF-K1ZDG6-F1
#
_cell.length_a   1.000
_cell.length_b   1.000
_cell.length_c   1.000
_cell.angle_alpha   90.00
_cell.angle_beta   90.00
_cell.angle_gamma   90.00
#
_symmetry.space_group_name_H-M   'P 1'
#
loop_
_entity.id
_entity.type
_entity.pdbx_description
1 polymer ?
#
loop_
_entity_poly.entity_id
_entity_poly.type
_entity_poly.pdbx_seq_one_letter_code
_entity_poly.pdbx_strand_id
1 'polypeptide(L)'
;MKTRFPILVFLLIFRCILGWATTLDFPSGQEIRVTGYPDNMYQDISKCIIKIDRFLFSSEEICAKYRDTEIRATGTLDKPLIDSFVGNLWLTSAEIEIDEKTQKLKNSKTQNGDMLNNFRESLVSVYKKYVPEPEAGLVSGVVLGYKKDIGQELYRQMIKSGSIHIAVASGYNILLVGGVVLSLSFWFVRRSVAVWIALVAMILYGLLA
;
A
#
# COMPACT_ATOMS: atom_id res chain seq x y z
N MET A 1 -27.52 -20.34 -19.85
CA MET A 1 -27.63 -19.05 -19.12
C MET A 1 -28.39 -19.13 -17.78
N LYS A 2 -29.38 -20.03 -17.59
CA LYS A 2 -30.19 -20.13 -16.36
C LYS A 2 -29.41 -20.49 -15.07
N THR A 3 -28.28 -21.19 -15.15
CA THR A 3 -27.53 -21.67 -13.97
C THR A 3 -26.55 -20.65 -13.38
N ARG A 4 -26.21 -19.57 -14.10
CA ARG A 4 -25.24 -18.55 -13.65
C ARG A 4 -25.87 -17.41 -12.86
N PHE A 5 -27.17 -17.16 -13.07
CA PHE A 5 -27.94 -16.13 -12.38
C PHE A 5 -28.06 -16.36 -10.85
N PRO A 6 -28.41 -17.56 -10.34
CA PRO A 6 -28.54 -17.76 -8.90
C PRO A 6 -27.20 -17.66 -8.15
N ILE A 7 -26.09 -18.04 -8.80
CA ILE A 7 -24.75 -17.93 -8.23
C ILE A 7 -24.35 -16.46 -8.05
N LEU A 8 -24.67 -15.62 -9.03
CA LEU A 8 -24.35 -14.19 -9.00
C LEU A 8 -25.18 -13.45 -7.93
N VAL A 9 -26.45 -13.82 -7.78
CA VAL A 9 -27.33 -13.32 -6.72
C VAL A 9 -26.85 -13.78 -5.34
N PHE A 10 -26.45 -15.05 -5.19
CA PHE A 10 -25.89 -15.56 -3.93
C PHE A 10 -24.61 -14.82 -3.53
N LEU A 11 -23.68 -14.58 -4.47
CA LEU A 11 -22.46 -13.81 -4.20
C LEU A 11 -22.75 -12.36 -3.81
N LEU A 12 -23.77 -11.73 -4.40
CA LEU A 12 -24.20 -10.37 -4.02
C LEU A 12 -24.84 -10.32 -2.63
N ILE A 13 -25.70 -11.28 -2.30
CA ILE A 13 -26.33 -11.37 -0.98
C ILE A 13 -25.29 -11.70 0.10
N PHE A 14 -24.37 -12.63 -0.18
CA PHE A 14 -23.27 -12.96 0.72
C PHE A 14 -22.34 -11.76 0.97
N ARG A 15 -22.08 -10.95 -0.07
CA ARG A 15 -21.37 -9.67 0.05
C ARG A 15 -22.10 -8.69 1.00
N CYS A 16 -23.43 -8.60 0.91
CA CYS A 16 -24.21 -7.72 1.78
C CYS A 16 -24.26 -8.20 3.24
N ILE A 17 -24.40 -9.51 3.47
CA ILE A 17 -24.52 -10.08 4.83
C ILE A 17 -23.21 -9.97 5.60
N LEU A 18 -22.06 -10.17 4.95
CA LEU A 18 -20.75 -10.01 5.59
C LEU A 18 -20.46 -8.55 5.98
N GLY A 19 -21.05 -7.57 5.29
CA GLY A 19 -20.86 -6.15 5.61
C GLY A 19 -21.55 -5.68 6.90
N TRP A 20 -22.49 -6.46 7.45
CA TRP A 20 -23.24 -6.09 8.66
C TRP A 20 -22.65 -6.66 9.95
N ALA A 21 -21.73 -7.63 9.85
CA ALA A 21 -21.13 -8.29 11.00
C ALA A 21 -19.91 -7.51 11.50
N THR A 22 -20.14 -6.42 12.21
CA THR A 22 -19.31 -5.78 13.27
C THR A 22 -19.57 -4.29 13.23
N THR A 23 -20.28 -3.74 14.22
CA THR A 23 -20.38 -2.28 14.44
C THR A 23 -19.51 -1.92 15.64
N LEU A 24 -18.34 -1.35 15.39
CA LEU A 24 -17.54 -0.69 16.42
C LEU A 24 -18.04 0.75 16.53
N ASP A 25 -18.83 1.04 17.56
CA ASP A 25 -19.29 2.39 17.86
C ASP A 25 -18.20 3.16 18.61
N PHE A 26 -17.66 4.20 17.98
CA PHE A 26 -16.80 5.18 18.65
C PHE A 26 -17.57 6.50 18.79
N PRO A 27 -17.84 6.98 20.01
CA PRO A 27 -18.48 8.28 20.22
C PRO A 27 -17.55 9.42 19.77
N SER A 28 -18.14 10.45 19.14
CA SER A 28 -17.41 11.62 18.65
C SER A 28 -16.88 12.48 19.82
N GLY A 29 -15.67 13.03 19.68
CA GLY A 29 -15.05 13.91 20.67
C GLY A 29 -14.25 13.24 21.80
N GLN A 30 -14.15 11.91 21.83
CA GLN A 30 -13.27 11.19 22.76
C GLN A 30 -11.81 11.24 22.28
N GLU A 31 -10.88 11.47 23.19
CA GLU A 31 -9.44 11.34 22.92
C GLU A 31 -9.10 9.85 22.79
N ILE A 32 -8.57 9.46 21.63
CA ILE A 32 -8.22 8.08 21.32
C ILE A 32 -6.72 8.03 21.04
N ARG A 33 -6.08 7.04 21.67
CA ARG A 33 -4.67 6.74 21.49
C ARG A 33 -4.53 5.52 20.60
N VAL A 34 -3.80 5.67 19.50
CA VAL A 34 -3.50 4.61 18.55
C VAL A 34 -1.99 4.40 18.53
N THR A 35 -1.57 3.18 18.84
CA THR A 35 -0.16 2.76 18.79
C THR A 35 -0.01 1.67 17.74
N GLY A 36 0.93 1.85 16.82
CA GLY A 36 1.22 0.82 15.84
C GLY A 36 2.22 1.26 14.79
N TYR A 37 2.48 0.36 13.87
CA TYR A 37 3.24 0.67 12.66
C TYR A 37 2.30 1.24 11.59
N PRO A 38 2.77 2.18 10.76
CA PRO A 38 2.01 2.62 9.60
C PRO A 38 1.75 1.45 8.64
N ASP A 39 0.48 1.10 8.40
CA ASP A 39 0.10 0.10 7.40
C ASP A 39 0.27 0.66 5.99
N ASN A 40 -0.13 1.92 5.82
CA ASN A 40 0.03 2.68 4.59
C ASN A 40 0.29 4.15 4.92
N MET A 41 1.09 4.80 4.09
CA MET A 41 1.37 6.22 4.20
C MET A 41 1.24 6.85 2.82
N TYR A 42 0.51 7.96 2.76
CA TYR A 42 0.30 8.74 1.56
C TYR A 42 0.76 10.17 1.80
N GLN A 43 1.60 10.68 0.90
CA GLN A 43 2.03 12.06 0.96
C GLN A 43 1.13 12.92 0.09
N ASP A 44 0.45 13.89 0.71
CA ASP A 44 -0.36 14.91 0.05
C ASP A 44 0.33 16.27 0.13
N ILE A 45 1.09 16.61 -0.91
CA ILE A 45 1.86 17.86 -1.01
C ILE A 45 2.77 18.04 0.22
N SER A 46 2.39 18.83 1.23
CA SER A 46 3.17 19.06 2.44
C SER A 46 2.77 18.20 3.64
N LYS A 47 1.67 17.45 3.54
CA LYS A 47 1.11 16.67 4.64
C LYS A 47 1.33 15.18 4.42
N CYS A 48 1.80 14.48 5.44
CA CYS A 48 1.79 13.03 5.46
C CYS A 48 0.47 12.54 6.05
N ILE A 49 -0.28 11.75 5.30
CA ILE A 49 -1.44 11.01 5.78
C ILE A 49 -0.97 9.60 6.14
N ILE A 50 -1.08 9.27 7.42
CA ILE A 50 -0.64 7.98 7.96
C ILE A 50 -1.88 7.19 8.32
N LYS A 51 -1.93 5.94 7.88
CA LYS A 51 -2.99 5.00 8.21
C LYS A 51 -2.44 3.90 9.12
N ILE A 52 -3.07 3.73 10.28
CA ILE A 52 -2.88 2.60 11.18
C ILE A 52 -4.24 1.95 11.39
N ASP A 53 -4.36 0.69 10.96
CA ASP A 53 -5.57 -0.09 10.94
C ASP A 53 -6.72 0.65 10.22
N ARG A 54 -7.54 1.37 10.98
CA ARG A 54 -8.68 2.16 10.46
C ARG A 54 -8.56 3.66 10.74
N PHE A 55 -7.56 4.07 11.51
CA PHE A 55 -7.33 5.44 11.91
C PHE A 55 -6.39 6.12 10.92
N LEU A 56 -6.80 7.29 10.44
CA LEU A 56 -6.02 8.17 9.60
C LEU A 56 -5.75 9.46 10.38
N PHE A 57 -4.53 9.92 10.29
CA PHE A 57 -4.11 11.19 10.86
C PHE A 57 -3.13 11.87 9.91
N SER A 58 -3.06 13.19 10.03
CA SER A 58 -2.17 14.02 9.21
C SER A 58 -1.03 14.57 10.05
N SER A 59 0.19 14.42 9.56
CA SER A 59 1.39 15.09 10.05
C SER A 59 1.85 16.13 9.05
N GLU A 60 2.42 17.24 9.54
CA GLU A 60 3.11 18.24 8.70
C GLU A 60 4.53 17.79 8.29
N GLU A 61 5.01 16.69 8.88
CA GLU A 61 6.29 16.09 8.52
C GLU A 61 6.16 15.10 7.34
N ILE A 62 7.29 14.67 6.80
CA ILE A 62 7.34 13.80 5.61
C ILE A 62 7.14 12.34 6.02
N CYS A 63 6.33 11.60 5.26
CA CYS A 63 6.03 10.20 5.53
C CYS A 63 7.26 9.29 5.66
N ALA A 64 8.36 9.64 5.00
CA ALA A 64 9.62 8.92 5.09
C ALA A 64 10.19 8.85 6.52
N LYS A 65 9.87 9.82 7.40
CA LYS A 65 10.34 9.87 8.79
C LYS A 65 9.73 8.76 9.66
N TYR A 66 8.47 8.43 9.42
CA TYR A 66 7.72 7.43 10.20
C TYR A 66 7.88 6.01 9.63
N ARG A 67 8.70 5.85 8.59
CA ARG A 67 8.94 4.57 7.93
C ARG A 67 9.66 3.64 8.90
N ASP A 68 9.05 2.48 9.13
CA ASP A 68 9.53 1.42 10.02
C ASP A 68 9.61 1.71 11.52
N THR A 69 9.18 2.89 11.96
CA THR A 69 9.05 3.23 13.37
C THR A 69 7.66 2.91 13.91
N GLU A 70 7.58 2.45 15.15
CA GLU A 70 6.33 2.42 15.87
C GLU A 70 5.97 3.86 16.28
N ILE A 71 4.76 4.27 15.95
CA ILE A 71 4.27 5.61 16.24
C ILE A 71 3.07 5.52 17.18
N ARG A 72 3.01 6.47 18.10
CA ARG A 72 1.90 6.67 19.01
C ARG A 72 1.22 7.97 18.62
N ALA A 73 0.03 7.87 18.05
CA ALA A 73 -0.79 9.01 17.69
C ALA A 73 -1.91 9.18 18.73
N THR A 74 -2.05 10.38 19.30
CA THR A 74 -3.14 10.71 20.23
C THR A 74 -3.93 11.89 19.67
N GLY A 75 -5.23 11.72 19.44
CA GLY A 75 -6.08 12.78 18.86
C GLY A 75 -7.57 12.55 19.10
N THR A 76 -8.41 13.42 18.56
CA THR A 76 -9.87 13.35 18.70
C THR A 76 -10.53 12.93 17.40
N LEU A 77 -11.65 12.21 17.46
CA LEU A 77 -12.41 11.83 16.27
C LEU A 77 -13.25 12.99 15.73
N ASP A 78 -13.06 13.33 14.45
CA ASP A 78 -13.85 14.36 13.76
C ASP A 78 -15.32 13.94 13.58
N LYS A 79 -15.56 12.68 13.20
CA LYS A 79 -16.89 12.13 12.89
C LYS A 79 -17.06 10.70 13.40
N PRO A 80 -18.27 10.34 13.87
CA PRO A 80 -18.58 8.95 14.23
C PRO A 80 -18.54 8.05 12.98
N LEU A 81 -18.14 6.78 13.15
CA LEU A 81 -18.15 5.79 12.08
C LEU A 81 -19.59 5.55 11.61
N ILE A 82 -19.89 5.90 10.35
CA ILE A 82 -21.18 5.58 9.71
C ILE A 82 -21.18 4.15 9.16
N ASP A 83 -20.01 3.64 8.77
CA ASP A 83 -19.83 2.30 8.20
C ASP A 83 -18.66 1.60 8.87
N SER A 84 -18.96 0.55 9.63
CA SER A 84 -17.99 -0.21 10.40
C SER A 84 -17.28 -1.30 9.59
N PHE A 85 -17.50 -1.44 8.28
CA PHE A 85 -16.73 -2.39 7.45
C PHE A 85 -15.66 -1.71 6.58
N VAL A 86 -15.95 -0.52 6.04
CA VAL A 86 -15.03 0.20 5.12
C VAL A 86 -14.63 1.59 5.64
N GLY A 87 -15.24 2.03 6.74
CA GLY A 87 -15.00 3.35 7.32
C GLY A 87 -13.56 3.56 7.78
N ASN A 88 -13.04 4.71 7.39
CA ASN A 88 -11.76 5.27 7.81
C ASN A 88 -12.06 6.37 8.83
N LEU A 89 -11.40 6.35 9.99
CA LEU A 89 -11.57 7.30 11.08
C LEU A 89 -10.51 8.39 11.03
N TRP A 90 -10.91 9.65 10.94
CA TRP A 90 -9.97 10.76 10.97
C TRP A 90 -9.75 11.25 12.40
N LEU A 91 -8.49 11.21 12.83
CA LEU A 91 -8.04 11.84 14.06
C LEU A 91 -7.59 13.28 13.74
N THR A 92 -8.22 14.23 14.43
CA THR A 92 -7.86 15.65 14.40
C THR A 92 -6.91 15.94 15.57
N SER A 93 -5.96 16.85 15.36
CA SER A 93 -4.95 17.23 16.36
C SER A 93 -4.12 16.05 16.88
N ALA A 94 -3.74 15.13 15.99
CA ALA A 94 -2.95 13.96 16.36
C ALA A 94 -1.50 14.36 16.71
N GLU A 95 -1.13 14.27 17.99
CA GLU A 95 0.26 14.37 18.43
C GLU A 95 0.95 13.01 18.21
N ILE A 96 2.07 13.00 17.47
CA ILE A 96 2.79 11.78 17.09
C ILE A 96 4.08 11.67 17.91
N GLU A 97 4.12 10.71 18.82
CA GLU A 97 5.34 10.30 19.50
C GLU A 97 5.99 9.11 18.78
N ILE A 98 7.31 9.17 18.57
CA ILE A 98 8.09 8.08 17.99
C ILE A 98 8.69 7.28 19.15
N ASP A 99 8.36 5.99 19.28
CA ASP A 99 8.95 5.13 20.31
C ASP A 99 10.25 4.51 19.78
N GLU A 100 11.39 5.12 20.09
CA GLU A 100 12.72 4.70 19.61
C GLU A 100 13.13 3.30 20.10
N LYS A 101 12.48 2.76 21.14
CA LYS A 101 12.86 1.47 21.73
C LYS A 101 12.49 0.26 20.86
N THR A 102 11.59 0.40 19.88
CA THR A 102 11.03 -0.74 19.14
C THR A 102 11.84 -1.14 17.88
N GLN A 103 12.86 -0.38 17.48
CA GLN A 103 13.72 -0.72 16.32
C GLN A 103 14.42 -2.08 16.45
N LYS A 104 14.68 -2.57 17.67
CA LYS A 104 15.38 -3.84 17.90
C LYS A 104 14.50 -5.10 17.81
N LEU A 105 13.17 -5.00 17.87
CA LEU A 105 12.28 -6.17 17.85
C LEU A 105 11.74 -6.55 16.45
N LYS A 106 11.94 -5.70 15.43
CA LYS A 106 11.30 -5.84 14.12
C LYS A 106 12.01 -6.77 13.12
N ASN A 107 13.16 -7.34 13.47
CA ASN A 107 13.88 -8.27 12.60
C ASN A 107 13.28 -9.69 12.51
N SER A 108 12.19 -10.01 13.23
CA SER A 108 11.80 -11.42 13.43
C SER A 108 10.34 -11.79 13.18
N LYS A 109 9.47 -10.91 12.64
CA LYS A 109 8.04 -11.23 12.52
C LYS A 109 7.39 -10.79 11.21
N THR A 110 7.81 -11.36 10.09
CA THR A 110 6.98 -11.52 8.88
C THR A 110 7.33 -12.84 8.18
N GLN A 111 7.08 -13.96 8.87
CA GLN A 111 7.55 -15.30 8.50
C GLN A 111 6.85 -15.94 7.27
N ASN A 112 5.93 -15.24 6.58
CA ASN A 112 5.34 -15.72 5.32
C ASN A 112 5.82 -14.93 4.09
N GLY A 113 6.58 -13.84 4.27
CA GLY A 113 7.03 -12.94 3.21
C GLY A 113 8.51 -13.08 2.81
N ASP A 114 9.28 -13.91 3.52
CA ASP A 114 10.74 -13.96 3.36
C ASP A 114 11.17 -14.29 1.92
N MET A 115 10.54 -15.24 1.24
CA MET A 115 10.97 -15.61 -0.12
C MET A 115 10.71 -14.51 -1.16
N LEU A 116 9.51 -13.91 -1.14
CA LEU A 116 9.15 -12.82 -2.07
C LEU A 116 9.97 -11.56 -1.78
N ASN A 117 10.13 -11.23 -0.50
CA ASN A 117 10.94 -10.08 -0.10
C ASN A 117 12.41 -10.30 -0.47
N ASN A 118 12.98 -11.49 -0.21
CA ASN A 118 14.36 -11.81 -0.61
C ASN A 118 14.54 -11.77 -2.14
N PHE A 119 13.56 -12.26 -2.91
CA PHE A 119 13.60 -12.16 -4.37
C PHE A 119 13.55 -10.69 -4.84
N ARG A 120 12.68 -9.89 -4.23
CA ARG A 120 12.56 -8.46 -4.51
C ARG A 120 13.86 -7.71 -4.17
N GLU A 121 14.43 -7.94 -3.00
CA GLU A 121 15.72 -7.37 -2.56
C GLU A 121 16.87 -7.78 -3.51
N SER A 122 16.85 -9.02 -4.02
CA SER A 122 17.82 -9.47 -5.03
C SER A 122 17.68 -8.68 -6.34
N LEU A 123 16.46 -8.45 -6.83
CA LEU A 123 16.25 -7.61 -8.01
C LEU A 123 16.67 -6.15 -7.78
N VAL A 124 16.42 -5.61 -6.59
CA VAL A 124 16.89 -4.26 -6.19
C VAL A 124 18.41 -4.19 -6.21
N SER A 125 19.10 -5.23 -5.73
CA SER A 125 20.57 -5.29 -5.75
C SER A 125 21.16 -5.23 -7.16
N VAL A 126 20.45 -5.78 -8.16
CA VAL A 126 20.82 -5.67 -9.58
C VAL A 126 20.78 -4.21 -10.02
N TYR A 127 19.70 -3.49 -9.71
CA TYR A 127 19.60 -2.06 -10.05
C TYR A 127 20.70 -1.24 -9.39
N LYS A 128 20.96 -1.46 -8.09
CA LYS A 128 22.03 -0.77 -7.34
C LYS A 128 23.44 -1.03 -7.89
N LYS A 129 23.64 -2.15 -8.59
CA LYS A 129 24.93 -2.47 -9.22
C LYS A 129 25.17 -1.66 -10.50
N TYR A 130 24.12 -1.34 -11.25
CA TYR A 130 24.23 -0.69 -12.56
C TYR A 130 23.86 0.80 -12.54
N VAL A 131 23.17 1.26 -11.50
CA VAL A 131 22.67 2.62 -11.37
C VAL A 131 23.12 3.19 -10.02
N PRO A 132 23.66 4.42 -9.95
CA PRO A 132 23.98 5.08 -8.69
C PRO A 132 22.72 5.45 -7.89
N GLU A 133 22.88 5.66 -6.58
CA GLU A 133 21.84 6.31 -5.76
C GLU A 133 21.88 7.82 -5.97
N PRO A 134 20.71 8.53 -6.03
CA PRO A 134 19.36 8.07 -5.69
C PRO A 134 18.55 7.46 -6.87
N GLU A 135 19.10 7.38 -8.07
CA GLU A 135 18.37 6.94 -9.27
C GLU A 135 18.02 5.45 -9.21
N ALA A 136 18.86 4.62 -8.59
CA ALA A 136 18.57 3.20 -8.36
C ALA A 136 17.30 3.00 -7.50
N GLY A 137 17.16 3.78 -6.42
CA GLY A 137 15.94 3.82 -5.62
C GLY A 137 14.71 4.23 -6.41
N LEU A 138 14.84 5.19 -7.33
CA LEU A 138 13.74 5.61 -8.20
C LEU A 138 13.34 4.50 -9.19
N VAL A 139 14.31 3.89 -9.87
CA VAL A 139 14.04 2.83 -10.86
C VAL A 139 13.39 1.62 -10.19
N SER A 140 13.88 1.21 -9.01
CA SER A 140 13.28 0.13 -8.25
C SER A 140 11.88 0.48 -7.72
N GLY A 141 11.65 1.74 -7.34
CA GLY A 141 10.32 2.28 -6.99
C GLY A 141 9.32 2.23 -8.14
N VAL A 142 9.75 2.61 -9.34
CA VAL A 142 8.91 2.61 -10.55
C VAL A 142 8.65 1.17 -11.02
N VAL A 143 9.69 0.35 -11.18
CA VAL A 143 9.56 -0.97 -11.82
C VAL A 143 9.07 -2.04 -10.87
N LEU A 144 9.57 -2.05 -9.63
CA LEU A 144 9.27 -3.07 -8.63
C LEU A 144 8.35 -2.56 -7.53
N GLY A 145 7.91 -1.30 -7.55
CA GLY A 145 7.19 -0.70 -6.43
C GLY A 145 8.04 -0.47 -5.17
N TYR A 146 9.36 -0.64 -5.25
CA TYR A 146 10.24 -0.69 -4.08
C TYR A 146 10.55 0.73 -3.56
N LYS A 147 9.78 1.18 -2.57
CA LYS A 147 9.83 2.58 -2.08
C LYS A 147 10.93 2.85 -1.05
N LYS A 148 11.60 1.81 -0.54
CA LYS A 148 12.51 1.93 0.62
C LYS A 148 13.73 2.80 0.31
N ASP A 149 14.25 2.70 -0.91
CA ASP A 149 15.50 3.36 -1.33
C ASP A 149 15.32 4.70 -2.04
N ILE A 150 14.08 5.18 -2.23
CA ILE A 150 13.86 6.50 -2.81
C ILE A 150 14.36 7.54 -1.79
N GLY A 151 15.55 8.09 -2.02
CA GLY A 151 16.21 9.05 -1.14
C GLY A 151 15.30 10.22 -0.76
N GLN A 152 15.39 10.69 0.48
CA GLN A 152 14.45 11.70 1.03
C GLN A 152 14.44 13.01 0.24
N GLU A 153 15.59 13.43 -0.29
CA GLU A 153 15.71 14.66 -1.07
C GLU A 153 15.03 14.51 -2.45
N LEU A 154 15.26 13.40 -3.14
CA LEU A 154 14.58 13.10 -4.40
C LEU A 154 13.06 12.99 -4.19
N TYR A 155 12.64 12.35 -3.10
CA TYR A 155 11.24 12.25 -2.71
C TYR A 155 10.61 13.64 -2.52
N ARG A 156 11.28 14.56 -1.81
CA ARG A 156 10.86 15.97 -1.65
C ARG A 156 10.74 16.70 -2.97
N GLN A 157 11.71 16.53 -3.86
CA GLN A 157 11.70 17.19 -5.16
C GLN A 157 10.52 16.71 -6.02
N MET A 158 10.23 15.40 -6.00
CA MET A 158 9.08 14.82 -6.71
C MET A 158 7.73 15.26 -6.16
N ILE A 159 7.65 15.51 -4.85
CA ILE A 159 6.46 16.13 -4.25
C ILE A 159 6.30 17.56 -4.77
N LYS A 160 7.38 18.34 -4.73
CA LYS A 160 7.36 19.76 -5.14
C LYS A 160 7.01 19.93 -6.62
N SER A 161 7.44 19.00 -7.47
CA SER A 161 7.10 18.97 -8.89
C SER A 161 5.76 18.29 -9.19
N GLY A 162 5.11 17.65 -8.21
CA GLY A 162 3.89 16.85 -8.40
C GLY A 162 4.10 15.50 -9.11
N SER A 163 5.35 15.08 -9.34
CA SER A 163 5.68 13.82 -10.05
C SER A 163 5.74 12.59 -9.14
N ILE A 164 5.39 12.72 -7.86
CA ILE A 164 5.48 11.63 -6.87
C ILE A 164 4.62 10.41 -7.22
N HIS A 165 3.50 10.61 -7.93
CA HIS A 165 2.61 9.54 -8.38
C HIS A 165 3.28 8.55 -9.36
N ILE A 166 4.38 8.95 -10.00
CA ILE A 166 5.16 8.11 -10.92
C ILE A 166 6.09 7.17 -10.14
N ALA A 167 6.64 7.64 -9.01
CA ALA A 167 7.63 6.92 -8.22
C ALA A 167 7.05 5.76 -7.38
N VAL A 168 5.73 5.62 -7.37
CA VAL A 168 4.99 4.57 -6.68
C VAL A 168 4.44 3.61 -7.74
N ALA A 169 4.51 2.30 -7.48
CA ALA A 169 3.80 1.31 -8.29
C ALA A 169 2.34 1.75 -8.49
N SER A 170 2.04 2.17 -9.72
CA SER A 170 0.75 2.71 -10.09
C SER A 170 -0.05 1.68 -10.89
N GLY A 171 -1.36 1.89 -11.00
CA GLY A 171 -2.22 1.06 -11.86
C GLY A 171 -1.75 0.99 -13.32
N TYR A 172 -0.93 1.95 -13.76
CA TYR A 172 -0.31 1.91 -15.07
C TYR A 172 0.72 0.77 -15.22
N ASN A 173 1.54 0.50 -14.21
CA ASN A 173 2.60 -0.50 -14.32
C ASN A 173 2.03 -1.92 -14.42
N ILE A 174 0.99 -2.22 -13.65
CA ILE A 174 0.30 -3.51 -13.74
C ILE A 174 -0.39 -3.69 -15.09
N LEU A 175 -0.94 -2.61 -15.68
CA LEU A 175 -1.49 -2.63 -17.04
C LEU A 175 -0.42 -2.83 -18.10
N LEU A 176 0.75 -2.19 -17.95
CA LEU A 176 1.87 -2.33 -18.87
C LEU A 176 2.39 -3.78 -18.88
N VAL A 177 2.63 -4.35 -17.70
CA VAL A 177 3.02 -5.76 -17.57
C VAL A 177 1.96 -6.67 -18.18
N GLY A 178 0.68 -6.45 -17.87
CA GLY A 178 -0.42 -7.22 -18.44
C GLY A 178 -0.47 -7.13 -19.97
N GLY A 179 -0.34 -5.93 -20.53
CA GLY A 179 -0.36 -5.70 -21.98
C GLY A 179 0.82 -6.33 -22.72
N VAL A 180 2.04 -6.20 -22.17
CA VAL A 180 3.24 -6.82 -22.75
C VAL A 180 3.13 -8.34 -22.71
N VAL A 181 2.78 -8.91 -21.56
CA VAL A 181 2.63 -10.37 -21.40
C VAL A 181 1.52 -10.90 -22.31
N LEU A 182 0.39 -10.19 -22.42
CA LEU A 182 -0.71 -10.57 -23.29
C LEU A 182 -0.29 -10.55 -24.77
N SER A 183 0.38 -9.49 -25.21
CA SER A 183 0.87 -9.34 -26.58
C SER A 183 1.88 -10.43 -26.95
N LEU A 184 2.84 -10.72 -26.06
CA LEU A 184 3.82 -11.78 -26.25
C LEU A 184 3.15 -13.16 -26.28
N SER A 185 2.17 -13.38 -25.38
CA SER A 185 1.46 -14.64 -25.28
C SER A 185 0.61 -14.93 -26.52
N PHE A 186 0.05 -13.91 -27.18
CA PHE A 186 -0.68 -14.12 -28.43
C PHE A 186 0.19 -14.68 -29.56
N TRP A 187 1.51 -14.53 -29.50
CA TRP A 187 2.40 -15.12 -30.48
C TRP A 187 2.61 -16.63 -30.27
N PHE A 188 2.51 -17.11 -29.03
CA PHE A 188 2.80 -18.49 -28.67
C PHE A 188 1.55 -19.36 -28.39
N VAL A 189 0.44 -18.77 -27.93
CA VAL A 189 -0.72 -19.53 -27.46
C VAL A 189 -2.06 -18.98 -27.96
N ARG A 190 -3.11 -19.81 -27.90
CA ARG A 190 -4.49 -19.41 -28.22
C ARG A 190 -4.97 -18.28 -27.31
N ARG A 191 -5.80 -17.38 -27.86
CA ARG A 191 -6.30 -16.17 -27.19
C ARG A 191 -6.84 -16.41 -25.77
N SER A 192 -7.59 -17.50 -25.56
CA SER A 192 -8.16 -17.82 -24.24
C SER A 192 -7.11 -18.11 -23.18
N VAL A 193 -6.00 -18.77 -23.57
CA VAL A 193 -4.89 -19.10 -22.66
C VAL A 193 -4.02 -17.88 -22.41
N ALA A 194 -3.77 -17.06 -23.44
CA ALA A 194 -3.01 -15.82 -23.33
C ALA A 194 -3.61 -14.86 -22.29
N VAL A 195 -4.94 -14.73 -22.25
CA VAL A 195 -5.65 -13.89 -21.27
C VAL A 195 -5.42 -14.39 -19.84
N TRP A 196 -5.50 -15.71 -19.61
CA TRP A 196 -5.25 -16.28 -18.29
C TRP A 196 -3.79 -16.10 -17.86
N ILE A 197 -2.83 -16.27 -18.77
CA ILE A 197 -1.41 -16.02 -18.49
C ILE A 197 -1.18 -14.56 -18.09
N ALA A 198 -1.73 -13.61 -18.85
CA ALA A 198 -1.61 -12.18 -18.53
C ALA A 198 -2.23 -11.85 -17.17
N LEU A 199 -3.39 -12.42 -16.84
CA LEU A 199 -4.07 -12.20 -15.57
C LEU A 199 -3.25 -12.74 -14.39
N VAL A 200 -2.71 -13.95 -14.51
CA VAL A 200 -1.81 -14.53 -13.50
C VAL A 200 -0.55 -13.68 -13.33
N ALA A 201 0.05 -13.22 -14.43
CA ALA A 201 1.22 -12.35 -14.39
C ALA A 201 0.95 -11.01 -13.68
N MET A 202 -0.22 -10.40 -13.91
CA MET A 202 -0.64 -9.19 -13.21
C MET A 202 -0.80 -9.41 -11.70
N ILE A 203 -1.40 -10.54 -11.29
CA ILE A 203 -1.54 -10.89 -9.86
C ILE A 203 -0.17 -11.09 -9.23
N LEU A 204 0.72 -11.84 -9.88
CA LEU A 204 2.08 -12.08 -9.40
C LEU A 204 2.88 -10.78 -9.27
N TYR A 205 2.75 -9.88 -10.26
CA TYR A 205 3.35 -8.55 -10.18
C TYR A 205 2.80 -7.74 -9.00
N GLY A 206 1.49 -7.76 -8.78
CA GLY A 206 0.86 -7.08 -7.63
C GLY A 206 1.27 -7.66 -6.28
N LEU A 207 1.59 -8.96 -6.20
CA LEU A 207 2.14 -9.59 -4.98
C LEU A 207 3.61 -9.23 -4.74
N LEU A 208 4.35 -8.92 -5.81
CA LEU A 208 5.75 -8.52 -5.73
C LEU A 208 5.92 -7.04 -5.33
N ALA A 209 5.03 -6.17 -5.83
CA ALA A 209 5.03 -4.72 -5.61
C ALA A 209 4.58 -4.32 -4.19
#